data_AF-A0A975VG69-F1
#
_entry.id   AF-A0A975VG69-F1
#
_cell.length_a   1.000
_cell.length_b   1.000
_cell.length_c   1.000
_cell.angle_alpha   90.00
_cell.angle_beta   90.00
_cell.angle_gamma   90.00
#
_symmetry.space_group_name_H-M   'P 1'
#
loop_
_entity.id
_entity.type
_entity.pdbx_description
1 polymer ?
#
loop_
_entity_poly.entity_id
_entity_poly.type
_entity_poly.pdbx_seq_one_letter_code
_entity_poly.pdbx_strand_id
1 'polypeptide(L)'
;MSKALWSICLAVLGAGLVLLAYAFHVEAGNTITAILAIVGMTLAVIFPFTFLWALFSAIGYAHLMSGKDLIARWHVTAGDWDRFRAFDEIRAAEHPTLRNDMRIRTQTPPQGVDVIVGSGNIIVDGSYHSIAGLDRHGREINWLNAPVDPECIEFPKSYSRKGGALKLTLRVPVPASARAEGVRVFEHYHPKENPILNPTPASVRRDGVVTLVLSLFVVAATGALLALLLGAPFPAFLMPDSMRIVKSPDGEEASLTGSFVLVGFFMFFGLVGSIAGLWLILSRKRHMMLTKIMWAMLWLFFIGGTLLQLVYLWIEPA
;
A
#
# COMPACT_ATOMS: atom_id res chain seq x y z
N MET A 1 8.52 12.96 -10.97
CA MET A 1 9.24 12.27 -9.88
C MET A 1 8.60 10.91 -9.66
N SER A 2 9.36 9.81 -9.64
CA SER A 2 8.76 8.47 -9.44
C SER A 2 8.20 8.35 -8.01
N LYS A 3 7.07 7.63 -7.83
CA LYS A 3 6.44 7.43 -6.51
C LYS A 3 7.42 6.82 -5.49
N ALA A 4 8.35 5.98 -5.97
CA ALA A 4 9.40 5.38 -5.15
C ALA A 4 10.39 6.43 -4.62
N LEU A 5 10.86 7.36 -5.47
CA LEU A 5 11.77 8.42 -5.04
C LEU A 5 11.12 9.32 -3.99
N TRP A 6 9.85 9.69 -4.19
CA TRP A 6 9.10 10.45 -3.18
C TRP A 6 9.02 9.71 -1.84
N SER A 7 8.78 8.39 -1.88
CA SER A 7 8.72 7.57 -0.67
C SER A 7 10.07 7.55 0.05
N ILE A 8 11.18 7.39 -0.67
CA ILE A 8 12.54 7.45 -0.10
C ILE A 8 12.80 8.81 0.55
N CYS A 9 12.43 9.92 -0.11
CA CYS A 9 12.58 11.25 0.47
C CYS A 9 11.78 11.41 1.79
N LEU A 10 10.56 10.87 1.87
CA LEU A 10 9.78 10.87 3.12
C LEU A 10 10.46 10.07 4.22
N ALA A 11 11.08 8.93 3.89
CA ALA A 11 11.79 8.11 4.85
C ALA A 11 12.99 8.85 5.44
N VAL A 12 13.81 9.46 4.57
CA VAL A 12 15.00 10.23 4.96
C VAL A 12 14.60 11.44 5.80
N LEU A 13 13.57 12.18 5.37
CA LEU A 13 13.03 13.31 6.13
C LEU A 13 12.49 12.86 7.48
N GLY A 14 11.73 11.77 7.53
CA GLY A 14 11.18 11.20 8.76
C GLY A 14 12.26 10.82 9.76
N ALA A 15 13.27 10.07 9.31
CA ALA A 15 14.42 9.71 10.13
C ALA A 15 15.20 10.95 10.61
N GLY A 16 15.41 11.93 9.73
CA GLY A 16 16.06 13.19 10.08
C GLY A 16 15.32 13.96 11.17
N LEU A 17 13.98 14.03 11.09
CA LEU A 17 13.16 14.69 12.12
C LEU A 17 13.21 13.96 13.47
N VAL A 18 13.26 12.63 13.49
CA VAL A 18 13.44 11.85 14.74
C VAL A 18 14.82 12.13 15.35
N LEU A 19 15.88 12.13 14.53
CA LEU A 19 17.23 12.45 14.99
C LEU A 19 17.34 13.90 15.48
N LEU A 20 16.66 14.84 14.82
CA LEU A 20 16.62 16.25 15.21
C LEU A 20 15.86 16.46 16.52
N ALA A 21 14.72 15.79 16.70
CA ALA A 21 13.99 15.78 17.97
C ALA A 21 14.88 15.31 19.11
N TYR A 22 15.64 14.24 18.87
CA TYR A 22 16.58 13.71 19.84
C TYR A 22 17.70 14.71 20.17
N ALA A 23 18.32 15.32 19.15
CA ALA A 23 19.40 16.29 19.33
C ALA A 23 18.95 17.53 20.13
N PHE A 24 17.72 17.98 19.94
CA PHE A 24 17.17 19.16 20.62
C PHE A 24 16.41 18.85 21.91
N HIS A 25 16.40 17.60 22.37
CA HIS A 25 15.64 17.20 23.56
C HIS A 25 15.97 18.04 24.80
N VAL A 26 17.21 18.53 24.89
CA VAL A 26 17.71 19.34 26.02
C VAL A 26 17.40 20.83 25.87
N GLU A 27 17.28 21.35 24.65
CA GLU A 27 17.26 22.80 24.38
C GLU A 27 15.90 23.35 23.91
N ALA A 28 15.12 22.57 23.14
CA ALA A 28 13.92 23.07 22.47
C ALA A 28 12.62 22.93 23.31
N GLY A 29 12.73 22.44 24.53
CA GLY A 29 11.59 22.12 25.38
C GLY A 29 10.80 20.87 24.92
N ASN A 30 10.04 20.29 25.85
CA ASN A 30 9.38 19.00 25.65
C ASN A 30 8.37 19.00 24.49
N THR A 31 7.69 20.13 24.24
CA THR A 31 6.63 20.20 23.21
C THR A 31 7.18 20.14 21.79
N ILE A 32 8.22 20.90 21.47
CA ILE A 32 8.83 20.91 20.13
C ILE A 32 9.46 19.56 19.83
N THR A 33 10.18 19.01 20.81
CA THR A 33 10.78 17.66 20.73
C THR A 33 9.73 16.59 20.45
N ALA A 34 8.60 16.60 21.19
CA ALA A 34 7.52 15.65 20.98
C ALA A 34 6.89 15.76 19.57
N ILE A 35 6.65 16.98 19.08
CA ILE A 35 6.08 17.20 17.74
C ILE A 35 7.02 16.66 16.64
N LEU A 36 8.32 16.98 16.71
CA LEU A 36 9.30 16.51 15.74
C LEU A 36 9.39 14.98 15.72
N ALA A 37 9.38 14.34 16.91
CA ALA A 37 9.39 12.88 17.03
C ALA A 37 8.13 12.24 16.43
N ILE A 38 6.94 12.78 16.72
CA ILE A 38 5.66 12.27 16.19
C ILE A 38 5.62 12.37 14.66
N VAL A 39 5.99 13.52 14.10
CA VAL A 39 6.01 13.73 12.65
C VAL A 39 7.04 12.82 12.00
N GLY A 40 8.24 12.74 12.57
CA GLY A 40 9.33 11.89 12.07
C GLY A 40 8.95 10.40 12.04
N MET A 41 8.38 9.89 13.13
CA MET A 41 7.88 8.51 13.20
C MET A 41 6.75 8.27 12.20
N THR A 42 5.79 9.20 12.08
CA THR A 42 4.68 9.08 11.12
C THR A 42 5.19 8.93 9.69
N LEU A 43 6.18 9.75 9.30
CA LEU A 43 6.82 9.68 7.98
C LEU A 43 7.57 8.35 7.78
N ALA A 44 8.29 7.88 8.79
CA ALA A 44 9.00 6.61 8.75
C ALA A 44 8.04 5.41 8.57
N VAL A 45 6.82 5.49 9.11
CA VAL A 45 5.80 4.43 8.99
C VAL A 45 5.04 4.50 7.66
N ILE A 46 4.80 5.70 7.14
CA ILE A 46 4.16 5.87 5.83
C ILE A 46 5.08 5.35 4.71
N PHE A 47 6.40 5.48 4.87
CA PHE A 47 7.39 5.03 3.88
C PHE A 47 7.24 3.58 3.42
N PRO A 48 7.27 2.54 4.27
CA PRO A 48 7.19 1.15 3.81
C PRO A 48 5.89 0.90 3.05
N PHE A 49 4.79 1.53 3.44
CA PHE A 49 3.52 1.42 2.72
C PHE A 49 3.60 2.02 1.31
N THR A 50 4.06 3.27 1.19
CA THR A 50 4.14 3.96 -0.10
C THR A 50 5.20 3.34 -1.02
N PHE A 51 6.33 2.89 -0.44
CA PHE A 51 7.39 2.19 -1.14
C PHE A 51 6.92 0.84 -1.70
N LEU A 52 6.31 -0.01 -0.87
CA LEU A 52 5.78 -1.30 -1.33
C LEU A 52 4.75 -1.11 -2.43
N TRP A 53 3.84 -0.15 -2.27
CA TRP A 53 2.84 0.15 -3.29
C TRP A 53 3.48 0.62 -4.61
N ALA A 54 4.49 1.49 -4.54
CA ALA A 54 5.25 1.92 -5.72
C ALA A 54 6.01 0.75 -6.36
N LEU A 55 6.64 -0.10 -5.55
CA LEU A 55 7.39 -1.28 -6.01
C LEU A 55 6.48 -2.27 -6.73
N PHE A 56 5.32 -2.61 -6.18
CA PHE A 56 4.37 -3.52 -6.86
C PHE A 56 3.83 -2.93 -8.16
N SER A 57 3.63 -1.61 -8.21
CA SER A 57 3.22 -0.92 -9.44
C SER A 57 4.33 -0.99 -10.49
N ALA A 58 5.59 -0.78 -10.08
CA ALA A 58 6.75 -0.86 -10.96
C ALA A 58 7.00 -2.29 -11.48
N ILE A 59 6.87 -3.31 -10.63
CA ILE A 59 6.95 -4.72 -11.03
C ILE A 59 5.82 -5.07 -12.01
N GLY A 60 4.59 -4.64 -11.72
CA GLY A 60 3.45 -4.85 -12.61
C GLY A 60 3.65 -4.20 -13.97
N TYR A 61 4.16 -2.97 -13.99
CA TYR A 61 4.53 -2.25 -15.20
C TYR A 61 5.63 -2.99 -15.98
N ALA A 62 6.73 -3.38 -15.32
CA ALA A 62 7.84 -4.08 -15.95
C ALA A 62 7.42 -5.42 -16.55
N HIS A 63 6.60 -6.21 -15.84
CA HIS A 63 6.06 -7.46 -16.37
C HIS A 63 5.25 -7.22 -17.66
N LEU A 64 4.35 -6.23 -17.65
CA LEU A 64 3.51 -5.94 -18.81
C LEU A 64 4.33 -5.41 -20.00
N MET A 65 5.34 -4.59 -19.73
CA MET A 65 6.29 -4.13 -20.76
C MET A 65 7.10 -5.29 -21.35
N SER A 66 7.49 -6.27 -20.54
CA SER A 66 8.19 -7.49 -20.98
C SER A 66 7.30 -8.51 -21.72
N GLY A 67 6.00 -8.23 -21.86
CA GLY A 67 5.04 -9.12 -22.54
C GLY A 67 4.50 -10.25 -21.66
N LYS A 68 4.88 -10.32 -20.38
CA LYS A 68 4.33 -11.29 -19.44
C LYS A 68 2.87 -10.95 -19.14
N ASP A 69 2.00 -11.96 -19.22
CA ASP A 69 0.55 -11.83 -19.03
C ASP A 69 -0.13 -10.87 -20.04
N LEU A 70 0.49 -10.62 -21.20
CA LEU A 70 -0.03 -9.76 -22.25
C LEU A 70 -1.23 -10.42 -22.97
N ILE A 71 -2.33 -9.69 -23.10
CA ILE A 71 -3.51 -10.09 -23.90
C ILE A 71 -3.42 -9.46 -25.28
N ALA A 72 -3.19 -8.15 -25.32
CA ALA A 72 -3.10 -7.39 -26.57
C ALA A 72 -2.27 -6.12 -26.37
N ARG A 73 -1.68 -5.66 -27.47
CA ARG A 73 -1.00 -4.38 -27.57
C ARG A 73 -1.40 -3.76 -28.90
N TRP A 74 -1.75 -2.48 -28.88
CA TRP A 74 -2.01 -1.72 -30.10
C TRP A 74 -1.55 -0.27 -29.94
N HIS A 75 -1.41 0.36 -31.10
CA HIS A 75 -1.02 1.75 -31.22
C HIS A 75 -2.22 2.61 -31.62
N VAL A 76 -2.35 3.78 -31.03
CA VAL A 76 -3.40 4.76 -31.30
C VAL A 76 -2.74 6.00 -31.89
N THR A 77 -3.10 6.31 -33.13
CA THR A 77 -2.50 7.46 -33.84
C THR A 77 -2.82 8.77 -33.13
N ALA A 78 -2.03 9.82 -33.38
CA ALA A 78 -2.30 11.15 -32.81
C ALA A 78 -3.72 11.64 -33.14
N GLY A 79 -4.18 11.42 -34.39
CA GLY A 79 -5.53 11.81 -34.81
C GLY A 79 -6.64 11.01 -34.10
N ASP A 80 -6.46 9.71 -33.90
CA ASP A 80 -7.40 8.90 -33.11
C ASP A 80 -7.42 9.33 -31.65
N TRP A 81 -6.26 9.67 -31.08
CA TRP A 81 -6.16 10.12 -29.70
C TRP A 81 -6.83 11.47 -29.47
N ASP A 82 -6.70 12.41 -30.41
CA ASP A 82 -7.39 13.70 -30.37
C ASP A 82 -8.91 13.53 -30.40
N ARG A 83 -9.42 12.63 -31.26
CA ARG A 83 -10.85 12.28 -31.31
C ARG A 83 -11.32 11.62 -30.03
N PHE A 84 -10.54 10.69 -29.49
CA PHE A 84 -10.81 10.06 -28.20
C PHE A 84 -10.88 11.08 -27.06
N ARG A 85 -9.96 12.05 -27.01
CA ARG A 85 -9.97 13.11 -26.00
C ARG A 85 -11.25 13.94 -26.07
N ALA A 86 -11.65 14.37 -27.27
CA ALA A 86 -12.88 15.13 -27.46
C ALA A 86 -14.12 14.32 -27.01
N PHE A 87 -14.15 13.03 -27.35
CA PHE A 87 -15.20 12.11 -26.90
C PHE A 87 -15.23 11.95 -25.36
N ASP A 88 -14.07 11.75 -24.72
CA ASP A 88 -13.98 11.60 -23.26
C ASP A 88 -14.44 12.86 -22.53
N GLU A 89 -14.12 14.04 -23.05
CA GLU A 89 -14.58 15.33 -22.51
C GLU A 89 -16.11 15.45 -22.56
N ILE A 90 -16.72 15.14 -23.70
CA ILE A 90 -18.20 15.12 -23.85
C ILE A 90 -18.81 14.12 -22.87
N ARG A 91 -18.29 12.89 -22.83
CA ARG A 91 -18.80 11.82 -21.97
C ARG A 91 -18.69 12.17 -20.49
N ALA A 92 -17.60 12.81 -20.08
CA ALA A 92 -17.39 13.26 -18.71
C ALA A 92 -18.32 14.43 -18.33
N ALA A 93 -18.70 15.28 -19.28
CA ALA A 93 -19.69 16.34 -19.08
C ALA A 93 -21.12 15.77 -18.95
N GLU A 94 -21.50 14.81 -19.80
CA GLU A 94 -22.81 14.14 -19.76
C GLU A 94 -22.99 13.26 -18.52
N HIS A 95 -21.94 12.57 -18.10
CA HIS A 95 -21.96 11.67 -16.96
C HIS A 95 -20.81 11.95 -15.98
N PRO A 96 -20.95 12.98 -15.11
CA PRO A 96 -19.90 13.37 -14.15
C PRO A 96 -19.45 12.24 -13.20
N THR A 97 -20.34 11.26 -12.95
CA THR A 97 -20.07 10.08 -12.11
C THR A 97 -19.24 8.99 -12.81
N LEU A 98 -18.98 9.13 -14.11
CA LEU A 98 -18.19 8.23 -14.94
C LEU A 98 -16.92 8.92 -15.44
N ARG A 99 -16.33 9.81 -14.64
CA ARG A 99 -15.07 10.47 -15.01
C ARG A 99 -13.96 9.47 -15.30
N ASN A 100 -13.09 9.80 -16.25
CA ASN A 100 -11.99 8.94 -16.63
C ASN A 100 -10.99 8.77 -15.47
N ASP A 101 -10.58 7.54 -15.20
CA ASP A 101 -9.53 7.19 -14.23
C ASP A 101 -8.15 7.61 -14.74
N MET A 102 -8.00 7.76 -16.06
CA MET A 102 -6.81 8.28 -16.70
C MET A 102 -6.88 9.80 -16.85
N ARG A 103 -5.77 10.47 -16.53
CA ARG A 103 -5.58 11.88 -16.89
C ARG A 103 -5.12 11.96 -18.34
N ILE A 104 -6.02 12.37 -19.23
CA ILE A 104 -5.68 12.60 -20.64
C ILE A 104 -4.77 13.84 -20.76
N ARG A 105 -3.70 13.73 -21.55
CA ARG A 105 -2.79 14.87 -21.79
C ARG A 105 -3.44 15.90 -22.70
N THR A 106 -3.19 17.18 -22.40
CA THR A 106 -3.65 18.31 -23.22
C THR A 106 -2.93 18.36 -24.57
N GLN A 107 -1.66 17.96 -24.61
CA GLN A 107 -0.87 17.87 -25.84
C GLN A 107 -0.73 16.42 -26.26
N THR A 108 -1.14 16.14 -27.50
CA THR A 108 -1.07 14.81 -28.09
C THR A 108 0.35 14.55 -28.62
N PRO A 109 1.00 13.44 -28.24
CA PRO A 109 2.30 13.10 -28.80
C PRO A 109 2.19 12.90 -30.33
N PRO A 110 3.08 13.48 -31.15
CA PRO A 110 3.02 13.33 -32.61
C PRO A 110 3.05 11.88 -33.08
N GLN A 111 3.76 11.03 -32.33
CA GLN A 111 3.87 9.61 -32.58
C GLN A 111 2.63 8.82 -32.18
N GLY A 112 1.59 9.43 -31.59
CA GLY A 112 0.46 8.71 -31.00
C GLY A 112 0.78 8.13 -29.62
N VAL A 113 -0.04 7.17 -29.18
CA VAL A 113 0.10 6.53 -27.87
C VAL A 113 -0.05 5.01 -27.98
N ASP A 114 0.67 4.28 -27.12
CA ASP A 114 0.52 2.84 -27.03
C ASP A 114 -0.48 2.45 -25.95
N VAL A 115 -1.24 1.41 -26.26
CA VAL A 115 -2.11 0.70 -25.33
C VAL A 115 -1.58 -0.72 -25.16
N ILE A 116 -1.32 -1.10 -23.92
CA ILE A 116 -0.84 -2.44 -23.56
C ILE A 116 -1.79 -3.01 -22.52
N VAL A 117 -2.46 -4.11 -22.85
CA VAL A 117 -3.44 -4.76 -21.97
C VAL A 117 -2.92 -6.13 -21.57
N GLY A 118 -2.74 -6.35 -20.28
CA GLY A 118 -2.47 -7.67 -19.72
C GLY A 118 -3.62 -8.15 -18.86
N SER A 119 -3.52 -9.35 -18.28
CA SER A 119 -4.59 -10.05 -17.52
C SER A 119 -5.04 -9.41 -16.21
N GLY A 120 -4.33 -8.39 -15.72
CA GLY A 120 -4.76 -7.66 -14.52
C GLY A 120 -4.39 -6.18 -14.51
N ASN A 121 -3.70 -5.69 -15.55
CA ASN A 121 -3.22 -4.31 -15.63
C ASN A 121 -3.26 -3.82 -17.07
N ILE A 122 -3.45 -2.52 -17.24
CA ILE A 122 -3.47 -1.81 -18.53
C ILE A 122 -2.47 -0.66 -18.44
N ILE A 123 -1.72 -0.44 -19.52
CA ILE A 123 -0.97 0.79 -19.75
C ILE A 123 -1.62 1.52 -20.92
N VAL A 124 -1.95 2.78 -20.73
CA VAL A 124 -2.41 3.69 -21.80
C VAL A 124 -1.59 4.96 -21.71
N ASP A 125 -0.96 5.37 -22.81
CA ASP A 125 -0.14 6.60 -22.84
C ASP A 125 0.94 6.62 -21.72
N GLY A 126 1.52 5.45 -21.44
CA GLY A 126 2.49 5.25 -20.37
C GLY A 126 1.91 5.27 -18.95
N SER A 127 0.63 5.59 -18.77
CA SER A 127 -0.04 5.55 -17.47
C SER A 127 -0.44 4.12 -17.11
N TYR A 128 0.04 3.64 -15.96
CA TYR A 128 -0.25 2.29 -15.46
C TYR A 128 -1.53 2.28 -14.61
N HIS A 129 -2.46 1.40 -15.00
CA HIS A 129 -3.74 1.19 -14.34
C HIS A 129 -3.90 -0.28 -13.97
N SER A 130 -4.05 -0.56 -12.69
CA SER A 130 -4.47 -1.89 -12.27
C SER A 130 -5.97 -2.07 -12.52
N ILE A 131 -6.35 -3.22 -13.06
CA ILE A 131 -7.74 -3.64 -13.30
C ILE A 131 -8.32 -4.33 -12.03
N ALA A 132 -7.45 -4.52 -11.04
CA ALA A 132 -7.80 -4.75 -9.65
C ALA A 132 -9.02 -3.93 -9.18
N GLY A 133 -10.09 -4.60 -8.77
CA GLY A 133 -11.27 -3.90 -8.26
C GLY A 133 -12.17 -3.30 -9.35
N LEU A 134 -12.10 -3.82 -10.59
CA LEU A 134 -13.30 -3.91 -11.44
C LEU A 134 -14.47 -4.31 -10.54
N ASP A 135 -15.55 -3.55 -10.65
CA ASP A 135 -16.66 -3.62 -9.70
C ASP A 135 -17.15 -5.07 -9.55
N ARG A 136 -16.94 -5.65 -8.35
CA ARG A 136 -17.43 -6.99 -8.02
C ARG A 136 -18.97 -7.05 -7.98
N HIS A 137 -19.64 -5.90 -8.08
CA HIS A 137 -21.08 -5.76 -8.01
C HIS A 137 -21.74 -5.72 -9.40
N GLY A 138 -21.09 -6.30 -10.42
CA GLY A 138 -21.74 -6.58 -11.69
C GLY A 138 -21.83 -5.39 -12.65
N ARG A 139 -20.89 -4.44 -12.59
CA ARG A 139 -20.74 -3.50 -13.71
C ARG A 139 -19.86 -4.14 -14.77
N GLU A 140 -20.54 -4.60 -15.82
CA GLU A 140 -19.94 -5.16 -17.01
C GLU A 140 -19.00 -4.13 -17.64
N ILE A 141 -17.91 -4.61 -18.24
CA ILE A 141 -17.15 -3.79 -19.17
C ILE A 141 -18.07 -3.40 -20.32
N ASN A 142 -17.97 -2.18 -20.82
CA ASN A 142 -18.82 -1.74 -21.93
C ASN A 142 -17.96 -1.51 -23.16
N TRP A 143 -18.44 -1.98 -24.30
CA TRP A 143 -17.95 -1.54 -25.60
C TRP A 143 -18.77 -0.33 -26.03
N LEU A 144 -18.14 0.84 -26.04
CA LEU A 144 -18.79 2.04 -26.53
C LEU A 144 -18.51 2.18 -28.03
N ASN A 145 -19.53 1.88 -28.81
CA ASN A 145 -19.61 2.27 -30.22
C ASN A 145 -19.87 3.78 -30.27
N ALA A 146 -18.81 4.57 -30.13
CA ALA A 146 -18.92 6.01 -30.36
C ALA A 146 -19.33 6.24 -31.82
N PRO A 147 -20.17 7.26 -32.12
CA PRO A 147 -20.53 7.59 -33.50
C PRO A 147 -19.32 8.03 -34.36
N VAL A 148 -18.18 8.28 -33.72
CA VAL A 148 -16.94 8.75 -34.31
C VAL A 148 -15.80 7.85 -33.82
N ASP A 149 -14.98 7.34 -34.74
CA ASP A 149 -13.76 6.60 -34.40
C ASP A 149 -12.80 7.48 -33.56
N PRO A 150 -12.08 6.90 -32.58
CA PRO A 150 -12.03 5.48 -32.26
C PRO A 150 -13.15 5.03 -31.32
N GLU A 151 -13.59 3.78 -31.47
CA GLU A 151 -14.39 3.07 -30.46
C GLU A 151 -13.62 3.00 -29.12
N CYS A 152 -14.30 2.71 -28.01
CA CYS A 152 -13.60 2.55 -26.75
C CYS A 152 -14.19 1.47 -25.83
N ILE A 153 -13.32 0.89 -25.00
CA ILE A 153 -13.69 -0.06 -23.96
C ILE A 153 -13.70 0.69 -22.62
N GLU A 154 -14.81 0.60 -21.90
CA GLU A 154 -14.96 1.15 -20.55
C GLU A 154 -14.77 0.07 -19.50
N PHE A 155 -13.87 0.33 -18.54
CA PHE A 155 -13.65 -0.49 -17.36
C PHE A 155 -14.14 0.26 -16.11
N PRO A 156 -15.32 -0.05 -15.58
CA PRO A 156 -15.86 0.60 -14.38
C PRO A 156 -15.02 0.30 -13.14
N LYS A 157 -14.61 1.34 -12.41
CA LYS A 157 -13.83 1.24 -11.18
C LYS A 157 -14.57 1.86 -9.98
N SER A 158 -14.34 1.27 -8.82
CA SER A 158 -14.87 1.76 -7.56
C SER A 158 -13.74 1.86 -6.53
N TYR A 159 -13.47 3.08 -6.07
CA TYR A 159 -12.48 3.36 -5.04
C TYR A 159 -13.20 3.70 -3.73
N SER A 160 -12.91 2.94 -2.67
CA SER A 160 -13.43 3.25 -1.33
C SER A 160 -12.82 4.57 -0.82
N ARG A 161 -13.67 5.48 -0.33
CA ARG A 161 -13.28 6.76 0.28
C ARG A 161 -14.05 6.95 1.60
N LYS A 162 -13.49 7.74 2.53
CA LYS A 162 -14.23 8.17 3.73
C LYS A 162 -15.51 8.89 3.29
N GLY A 163 -16.67 8.34 3.63
CA GLY A 163 -17.98 8.89 3.23
C GLY A 163 -18.61 8.29 1.96
N GLY A 164 -18.02 7.25 1.33
CA GLY A 164 -18.67 6.55 0.22
C GLY A 164 -17.71 5.86 -0.76
N ALA A 165 -18.19 5.61 -1.98
CA ALA A 165 -17.39 5.06 -3.07
C ALA A 165 -17.20 6.12 -4.17
N LEU A 166 -15.95 6.41 -4.52
CA LEU A 166 -15.62 7.18 -5.71
C LEU A 166 -15.68 6.24 -6.91
N LYS A 167 -16.69 6.45 -7.77
CA LYS A 167 -16.85 5.72 -9.02
C LYS A 167 -16.12 6.47 -10.12
N LEU A 168 -15.24 5.75 -10.84
CA LEU A 168 -14.52 6.24 -12.02
C LEU A 168 -14.61 5.18 -13.11
N THR A 169 -14.23 5.52 -14.33
CA THR A 169 -14.17 4.56 -15.45
C THR A 169 -12.83 4.70 -16.12
N LEU A 170 -12.10 3.61 -16.36
CA LEU A 170 -10.95 3.67 -17.26
C LEU A 170 -11.47 3.47 -18.69
N ARG A 171 -11.32 4.47 -19.56
CA ARG A 171 -11.65 4.35 -20.98
C ARG A 171 -10.40 4.10 -21.79
N VAL A 172 -10.46 3.10 -22.66
CA VAL A 172 -9.34 2.68 -23.49
C VAL A 172 -9.77 2.79 -24.97
N PRO A 173 -9.14 3.65 -25.78
CA PRO A 173 -9.48 3.79 -27.19
C PRO A 173 -9.04 2.57 -27.99
N VAL A 174 -9.87 2.18 -28.95
CA VAL A 174 -9.67 1.08 -29.90
C VAL A 174 -9.85 1.65 -31.31
N PRO A 175 -8.76 2.03 -32.01
CA PRO A 175 -8.86 2.47 -33.39
C PRO A 175 -9.32 1.32 -34.28
N ALA A 176 -9.89 1.65 -35.44
CA ALA A 176 -10.41 0.65 -36.38
C ALA A 176 -9.37 -0.42 -36.75
N SER A 177 -8.08 -0.04 -36.86
CA SER A 177 -6.96 -0.95 -37.14
C SER A 177 -6.67 -1.96 -36.02
N ALA A 178 -7.17 -1.73 -34.81
CA ALA A 178 -6.97 -2.56 -33.63
C ALA A 178 -8.28 -3.17 -33.10
N ARG A 179 -9.35 -3.17 -33.91
CA ARG A 179 -10.65 -3.69 -33.48
C ARG A 179 -10.57 -5.15 -33.03
N ALA A 180 -9.81 -5.99 -33.73
CA ALA A 180 -9.64 -7.39 -33.38
C ALA A 180 -8.95 -7.57 -32.01
N GLU A 181 -7.90 -6.80 -31.74
CA GLU A 181 -7.22 -6.72 -30.44
C GLU A 181 -8.19 -6.31 -29.34
N GLY A 182 -8.98 -5.27 -29.60
CA GLY A 182 -9.99 -4.78 -28.68
C GLY A 182 -11.02 -5.86 -28.36
N VAL A 183 -11.57 -6.56 -29.36
CA VAL A 183 -12.53 -7.65 -29.15
C VAL A 183 -11.94 -8.75 -28.27
N ARG A 184 -10.68 -9.16 -28.50
CA ARG A 184 -10.00 -10.14 -27.63
C ARG A 184 -9.92 -9.66 -26.17
N VAL A 185 -9.63 -8.37 -25.96
CA VAL A 185 -9.62 -7.77 -24.61
C VAL A 185 -11.02 -7.76 -24.01
N PHE A 186 -12.02 -7.36 -24.77
CA PHE A 186 -13.41 -7.33 -24.32
C PHE A 186 -13.87 -8.74 -23.91
N GLU A 187 -13.71 -9.75 -24.75
CA GLU A 187 -14.06 -11.13 -24.43
C GLU A 187 -13.30 -11.70 -23.22
N HIS A 188 -12.04 -11.30 -23.03
CA HIS A 188 -11.25 -11.73 -21.87
C HIS A 188 -11.85 -11.22 -20.55
N TYR A 189 -12.30 -9.97 -20.53
CA TYR A 189 -12.80 -9.30 -19.32
C TYR A 189 -14.32 -9.34 -19.18
N HIS A 190 -15.05 -9.70 -20.23
CA HIS A 190 -16.49 -9.88 -20.19
C HIS A 190 -16.81 -10.97 -19.16
N PRO A 191 -17.75 -10.72 -18.22
CA PRO A 191 -18.10 -11.73 -17.23
C PRO A 191 -18.51 -13.03 -17.94
N LYS A 192 -17.77 -14.11 -17.68
CA LYS A 192 -18.25 -15.47 -17.93
C LYS A 192 -19.17 -15.81 -16.76
N GLU A 193 -20.27 -16.52 -17.00
CA GLU A 193 -21.41 -16.75 -16.08
C GLU A 193 -21.09 -17.34 -14.67
N ASN A 194 -19.82 -17.48 -14.26
CA ASN A 194 -19.42 -17.94 -12.93
C ASN A 194 -18.59 -16.89 -12.13
N PRO A 195 -19.25 -16.03 -11.33
CA PRO A 195 -18.59 -14.95 -10.57
C PRO A 195 -17.89 -15.40 -9.27
N ILE A 196 -17.99 -16.67 -8.87
CA ILE A 196 -17.53 -17.14 -7.54
C ILE A 196 -16.00 -17.41 -7.47
N LEU A 197 -15.31 -17.57 -8.61
CA LEU A 197 -13.96 -18.18 -8.61
C LEU A 197 -12.76 -17.27 -8.81
N ASN A 198 -12.91 -15.96 -9.06
CA ASN A 198 -11.76 -15.08 -9.31
C ASN A 198 -11.66 -13.90 -8.33
N PRO A 199 -11.19 -14.11 -7.08
CA PRO A 199 -10.64 -13.01 -6.31
C PRO A 199 -9.48 -12.42 -7.11
N THR A 200 -9.68 -11.23 -7.67
CA THR A 200 -8.64 -10.50 -8.39
C THR A 200 -7.37 -10.44 -7.51
N PRO A 201 -6.17 -10.82 -8.03
CA PRO A 201 -4.93 -10.95 -7.26
C PRO A 201 -4.57 -9.71 -6.42
N ALA A 202 -5.10 -8.56 -6.79
CA ALA A 202 -4.79 -7.28 -6.17
C ALA A 202 -5.47 -7.01 -4.82
N SER A 203 -6.66 -7.55 -4.53
CA SER A 203 -7.20 -7.41 -3.17
C SER A 203 -6.35 -8.22 -2.19
N VAL A 204 -5.89 -9.40 -2.62
CA VAL A 204 -4.97 -10.25 -1.83
C VAL A 204 -3.63 -9.55 -1.61
N ARG A 205 -3.09 -8.88 -2.64
CA ARG A 205 -1.86 -8.08 -2.50
C ARG A 205 -2.04 -6.89 -1.56
N ARG A 206 -3.16 -6.17 -1.64
CA ARG A 206 -3.44 -5.04 -0.73
C ARG A 206 -3.51 -5.52 0.72
N ASP A 207 -4.25 -6.58 0.98
CA ASP A 207 -4.39 -7.15 2.33
C ASP A 207 -3.05 -7.66 2.87
N GLY A 208 -2.23 -8.28 2.02
CA GLY A 208 -0.87 -8.71 2.35
C GLY A 208 0.07 -7.55 2.66
N VAL A 209 0.06 -6.47 1.86
CA VAL A 209 0.86 -5.26 2.11
C VAL A 209 0.46 -4.57 3.41
N VAL A 210 -0.85 -4.42 3.65
CA VAL A 210 -1.34 -3.84 4.91
C VAL A 210 -0.87 -4.69 6.10
N THR A 211 -0.98 -6.02 6.01
CA THR A 211 -0.52 -6.94 7.05
C THR A 211 0.99 -6.82 7.29
N LEU A 212 1.80 -6.76 6.23
CA LEU A 212 3.26 -6.59 6.32
C LEU A 212 3.65 -5.24 6.95
N VAL A 213 3.00 -4.14 6.57
CA VAL A 213 3.32 -2.82 7.12
C VAL A 213 2.92 -2.73 8.58
N LEU A 214 1.72 -3.21 8.95
CA LEU A 214 1.27 -3.19 10.34
C LEU A 214 2.19 -4.02 11.24
N SER A 215 2.65 -5.16 10.76
CA SER A 215 3.53 -6.03 11.53
C SER A 215 4.94 -5.48 11.66
N LEU A 216 5.51 -4.88 10.61
CA LEU A 216 6.77 -4.11 10.71
C LEU A 216 6.65 -2.94 11.68
N PHE A 217 5.52 -2.24 11.69
CA PHE A 217 5.26 -1.17 12.65
C PHE A 217 5.25 -1.70 14.09
N VAL A 218 4.59 -2.84 14.34
CA VAL A 218 4.61 -3.50 15.65
C VAL A 218 6.03 -3.86 16.07
N VAL A 219 6.84 -4.48 15.19
CA VAL A 219 8.25 -4.78 15.50
C VAL A 219 9.02 -3.52 15.87
N ALA A 220 8.88 -2.45 15.08
CA ALA A 220 9.62 -1.21 15.28
C ALA A 220 9.20 -0.47 16.56
N ALA A 221 7.89 -0.33 16.80
CA ALA A 221 7.34 0.32 17.98
C ALA A 221 7.75 -0.42 19.26
N THR A 222 7.71 -1.75 19.24
CA THR A 222 8.14 -2.53 20.39
C THR A 222 9.65 -2.56 20.56
N GLY A 223 10.43 -2.63 19.48
CA GLY A 223 11.89 -2.50 19.57
C GLY A 223 12.30 -1.16 20.19
N ALA A 224 11.63 -0.07 19.84
CA ALA A 224 11.84 1.24 20.45
C ALA A 224 11.42 1.27 21.94
N LEU A 225 10.27 0.66 22.28
CA LEU A 225 9.83 0.54 23.67
C LEU A 225 10.82 -0.28 24.52
N LEU A 226 11.40 -1.36 23.96
CA LEU A 226 12.45 -2.14 24.62
C LEU A 226 13.69 -1.31 24.88
N ALA A 227 14.15 -0.57 23.87
CA ALA A 227 15.34 0.25 24.01
C ALA A 227 15.17 1.27 25.14
N LEU A 228 13.97 1.85 25.27
CA LEU A 228 13.61 2.74 26.38
C LEU A 228 13.55 2.01 27.73
N LEU A 229 12.88 0.85 27.81
CA LEU A 229 12.68 0.12 29.07
C LEU A 229 13.94 -0.55 29.61
N LEU A 230 14.79 -1.09 28.75
CA LEU A 230 16.04 -1.73 29.16
C LEU A 230 17.13 -0.74 29.56
N GLY A 231 16.87 0.56 29.40
CA GLY A 231 17.93 1.56 29.41
C GLY A 231 19.06 1.16 28.47
N ALA A 232 18.71 0.48 27.35
CA ALA A 232 19.69 -0.02 26.39
C ALA A 232 20.64 1.15 26.12
N PRO A 233 21.96 0.99 26.36
CA PRO A 233 22.86 2.10 26.29
C PRO A 233 22.72 2.66 24.88
N PHE A 234 22.15 3.86 24.79
CA PHE A 234 22.52 4.77 23.72
C PHE A 234 24.04 4.65 23.60
N PRO A 235 24.60 4.48 22.39
CA PRO A 235 26.02 4.16 22.22
C PRO A 235 26.82 5.07 23.14
N ALA A 236 27.42 4.47 24.18
CA ALA A 236 27.88 5.14 25.40
C ALA A 236 28.92 6.25 25.13
N PHE A 237 29.43 6.30 23.90
CA PHE A 237 30.23 7.36 23.31
C PHE A 237 29.50 8.72 23.18
N LEU A 238 28.16 8.78 23.25
CA LEU A 238 27.38 10.02 23.02
C LEU A 238 26.80 10.67 24.28
N MET A 239 26.94 10.08 25.47
CA MET A 239 26.47 10.68 26.72
C MET A 239 27.63 11.32 27.51
N PRO A 240 27.51 12.60 27.93
CA PRO A 240 28.42 13.20 28.89
C PRO A 240 28.40 12.45 30.22
N ASP A 241 29.56 12.27 30.86
CA ASP A 241 29.70 11.51 32.12
C ASP A 241 28.79 12.02 33.27
N SER A 242 28.32 13.26 33.19
CA SER A 242 27.42 13.87 34.18
C SER A 242 26.00 13.32 34.21
N MET A 243 25.58 12.53 33.21
CA MET A 243 24.23 11.95 33.14
C MET A 243 24.16 10.44 33.45
N ARG A 244 25.26 9.82 33.91
CA ARG A 244 25.19 8.44 34.42
C ARG A 244 24.43 8.41 35.74
N ILE A 245 23.17 7.98 35.68
CA ILE A 245 22.38 7.67 36.87
C ILE A 245 23.04 6.48 37.59
N VAL A 246 23.49 6.71 38.82
CA VAL A 246 23.97 5.64 39.71
C VAL A 246 22.76 4.84 40.16
N LYS A 247 22.58 3.63 39.63
CA LYS A 247 21.50 2.71 40.01
C LYS A 247 21.66 2.28 41.47
N SER A 248 20.56 2.32 42.24
CA SER A 248 20.51 1.86 43.63
C SER A 248 20.61 0.33 43.69
N PRO A 249 21.45 -0.29 44.55
CA PRO A 249 21.77 -1.71 44.44
C PRO A 249 20.64 -2.68 44.83
N ASP A 250 19.60 -2.24 45.56
CA ASP A 250 18.79 -3.15 46.37
C ASP A 250 17.35 -3.42 45.87
N GLY A 251 16.98 -3.04 44.64
CA GLY A 251 15.56 -3.12 44.21
C GLY A 251 15.23 -3.42 42.74
N GLU A 252 16.20 -3.79 41.88
CA GLU A 252 16.00 -3.71 40.42
C GLU A 252 15.78 -5.03 39.65
N GLU A 253 15.90 -6.20 40.27
CA GLU A 253 15.90 -7.45 39.47
C GLU A 253 14.50 -7.92 39.01
N ALA A 254 13.43 -7.56 39.71
CA ALA A 254 12.06 -7.99 39.37
C ALA A 254 11.45 -7.26 38.15
N SER A 255 11.88 -6.01 37.87
CA SER A 255 11.30 -5.16 36.81
C SER A 255 11.81 -5.49 35.39
N LEU A 256 13.06 -5.94 35.26
CA LEU A 256 13.69 -6.16 33.95
C LEU A 256 13.12 -7.38 33.23
N THR A 257 12.89 -8.48 33.96
CA THR A 257 12.39 -9.75 33.38
C THR A 257 11.03 -9.59 32.71
N GLY A 258 10.10 -8.83 33.31
CA GLY A 258 8.79 -8.54 32.73
C GLY A 258 8.87 -7.72 31.43
N SER A 259 9.83 -6.81 31.35
CA SER A 259 10.04 -5.94 30.18
C SER A 259 10.69 -6.70 29.01
N PHE A 260 11.62 -7.61 29.29
CA PHE A 260 12.21 -8.50 28.27
C PHE A 260 11.17 -9.46 27.67
N VAL A 261 10.29 -10.05 28.50
CA VAL A 261 9.25 -10.98 28.05
C VAL A 261 8.22 -10.26 27.16
N LEU A 262 7.74 -9.08 27.59
CA LEU A 262 6.75 -8.31 26.84
C LEU A 262 7.29 -7.93 25.45
N VAL A 263 8.53 -7.50 25.38
CA VAL A 263 9.12 -7.11 24.09
C VAL A 263 9.45 -8.32 23.23
N GLY A 264 10.05 -9.37 23.78
CA GLY A 264 10.34 -10.59 23.04
C GLY A 264 9.07 -11.14 22.37
N PHE A 265 7.96 -11.08 23.09
CA PHE A 265 6.62 -11.39 22.60
C PHE A 265 6.25 -10.52 21.38
N PHE A 266 6.25 -9.20 21.51
CA PHE A 266 5.87 -8.32 20.41
C PHE A 266 6.83 -8.37 19.20
N MET A 267 8.14 -8.53 19.41
CA MET A 267 9.10 -8.75 18.31
C MET A 267 8.80 -10.04 17.56
N PHE A 268 8.52 -11.13 18.28
CA PHE A 268 8.11 -12.39 17.70
C PHE A 268 6.81 -12.25 16.90
N PHE A 269 5.78 -11.60 17.45
CA PHE A 269 4.50 -11.45 16.77
C PHE A 269 4.55 -10.48 15.59
N GLY A 270 5.34 -9.41 15.69
CA GLY A 270 5.60 -8.53 14.56
C GLY A 270 6.41 -9.24 13.45
N LEU A 271 7.34 -10.12 13.78
CA LEU A 271 8.06 -10.95 12.81
C LEU A 271 7.11 -11.94 12.13
N VAL A 272 6.28 -12.66 12.90
CA VAL A 272 5.27 -13.60 12.39
C VAL A 272 4.25 -12.89 11.49
N GLY A 273 3.78 -11.71 11.90
CA GLY A 273 2.91 -10.86 11.08
C GLY A 273 3.59 -10.42 9.79
N SER A 274 4.90 -10.13 9.83
CA SER A 274 5.67 -9.70 8.65
C SER A 274 5.81 -10.85 7.66
N ILE A 275 6.15 -12.05 8.15
CA ILE A 275 6.23 -13.27 7.37
C ILE A 275 4.88 -13.60 6.73
N ALA A 276 3.77 -13.47 7.48
CA ALA A 276 2.43 -13.73 6.94
C ALA A 276 1.97 -12.68 5.92
N GLY A 277 2.27 -11.41 6.14
CA GLY A 277 2.03 -10.36 5.16
C GLY A 277 2.79 -10.60 3.87
N LEU A 278 4.08 -10.96 3.99
CA LEU A 278 4.92 -11.34 2.85
C LEU A 278 4.39 -12.59 2.13
N TRP A 279 3.97 -13.61 2.89
CA TRP A 279 3.37 -14.82 2.34
C TRP A 279 2.09 -14.53 1.55
N LEU A 280 1.21 -13.65 2.04
CA LEU A 280 -0.01 -13.25 1.34
C LEU A 280 0.29 -12.51 0.02
N ILE A 281 1.33 -11.67 0.02
CA ILE A 281 1.81 -10.99 -1.19
C ILE A 281 2.30 -12.01 -2.22
N LEU A 282 3.11 -12.99 -1.78
CA LEU A 282 3.76 -13.98 -2.65
C LEU A 282 2.80 -15.04 -3.18
N SER A 283 1.93 -15.58 -2.32
CA SER A 283 1.08 -16.73 -2.63
C SER A 283 -0.08 -16.41 -3.59
N ARG A 284 -0.42 -15.12 -3.80
CA ARG A 284 -1.55 -14.63 -4.63
C ARG A 284 -2.92 -15.26 -4.35
N LYS A 285 -3.04 -16.17 -3.36
CA LYS A 285 -4.26 -16.91 -3.01
C LYS A 285 -4.85 -16.36 -1.73
N ARG A 286 -6.16 -16.14 -1.75
CA ARG A 286 -6.92 -15.60 -0.63
C ARG A 286 -7.20 -16.69 0.39
N HIS A 287 -6.22 -17.08 1.21
CA HIS A 287 -6.49 -17.88 2.42
C HIS A 287 -6.98 -16.96 3.54
N MET A 288 -8.10 -16.26 3.28
CA MET A 288 -8.71 -15.29 4.18
C MET A 288 -9.02 -15.88 5.55
N MET A 289 -9.35 -17.17 5.60
CA MET A 289 -9.59 -17.92 6.83
C MET A 289 -8.29 -18.09 7.63
N LEU A 290 -7.18 -18.44 6.99
CA LEU A 290 -5.89 -18.62 7.64
C LEU A 290 -5.37 -17.27 8.19
N THR A 291 -5.51 -16.19 7.42
CA THR A 291 -5.13 -14.84 7.88
C THR A 291 -5.97 -14.40 9.09
N LYS A 292 -7.28 -14.64 9.07
CA LYS A 292 -8.17 -14.36 10.20
C LYS A 292 -7.82 -15.20 11.43
N ILE A 293 -7.54 -16.50 11.24
CA ILE A 293 -7.13 -17.41 12.32
C ILE A 293 -5.81 -16.93 12.91
N MET A 294 -4.82 -16.58 12.08
CA MET A 294 -3.55 -16.03 12.53
C MET A 294 -3.74 -14.76 13.36
N TRP A 295 -4.52 -13.78 12.86
CA TRP A 295 -4.80 -12.55 13.60
C TRP A 295 -5.59 -12.81 14.89
N ALA A 296 -6.54 -13.73 14.89
CA ALA A 296 -7.29 -14.11 16.09
C ALA A 296 -6.38 -14.77 17.14
N MET A 297 -5.47 -15.66 16.71
CA MET A 297 -4.45 -16.22 17.58
C MET A 297 -3.52 -15.13 18.13
N LEU A 298 -3.07 -14.20 17.29
CA LEU A 298 -2.24 -13.06 17.68
C LEU A 298 -2.90 -12.22 18.78
N TRP A 299 -4.19 -11.92 18.62
CA TRP A 299 -4.99 -11.21 19.61
C TRP A 299 -5.20 -12.02 20.90
N LEU A 300 -5.50 -13.31 20.80
CA LEU A 300 -5.65 -14.19 21.97
C LEU A 300 -4.36 -14.26 22.79
N PHE A 301 -3.22 -14.40 22.12
CA PHE A 301 -1.92 -14.36 22.79
C PHE A 301 -1.64 -12.99 23.42
N PHE A 302 -1.98 -11.89 22.74
CA PHE A 302 -1.78 -10.54 23.28
C PHE A 302 -2.62 -10.31 24.54
N ILE A 303 -3.90 -10.69 24.50
CA ILE A 303 -4.81 -10.62 25.65
C ILE A 303 -4.29 -11.51 26.79
N GLY A 304 -3.88 -12.74 26.48
CA GLY A 304 -3.32 -13.68 27.46
C GLY A 304 -2.05 -13.14 28.14
N GLY A 305 -1.09 -12.60 27.36
CA GLY A 305 0.12 -12.00 27.90
C GLY A 305 -0.15 -10.76 28.76
N THR A 306 -1.08 -9.91 28.33
CA THR A 306 -1.48 -8.72 29.09
C THR A 306 -2.15 -9.11 30.41
N LEU A 307 -3.05 -10.09 30.40
CA LEU A 307 -3.71 -10.60 31.61
C LEU A 307 -2.71 -11.25 32.57
N LEU A 308 -1.76 -12.04 32.06
CA LEU A 308 -0.72 -12.66 32.87
C LEU A 308 0.14 -11.59 33.56
N GLN A 309 0.48 -10.52 32.85
CA GLN A 309 1.26 -9.41 33.41
C GLN A 309 0.48 -8.61 34.44
N LEU A 310 -0.83 -8.38 34.23
CA LEU A 310 -1.70 -7.77 35.24
C LEU A 310 -1.80 -8.63 36.50
N VAL A 311 -1.92 -9.95 36.34
CA VAL A 311 -1.92 -10.89 37.48
C VAL A 311 -0.58 -10.87 38.21
N TYR A 312 0.54 -10.83 37.49
CA TYR A 312 1.87 -10.72 38.09
C TYR A 312 2.02 -9.44 38.92
N LEU A 313 1.61 -8.29 38.37
CA LEU A 313 1.62 -7.00 39.07
C LEU A 313 0.66 -6.94 40.27
N TRP A 314 -0.36 -7.81 40.31
CA TRP A 314 -1.33 -7.88 41.40
C TRP A 314 -0.93 -8.86 42.52
N ILE A 315 -0.05 -9.82 42.21
CA ILE A 315 0.44 -10.82 43.15
C ILE A 315 1.66 -10.33 43.94
N GLU A 316 2.34 -9.26 43.52
CA GLU A 316 3.34 -8.60 44.38
C GLU A 316 2.65 -8.10 45.66
N PRO A 317 2.97 -8.67 46.84
CA PRO A 317 2.37 -8.24 48.09
C PRO A 317 2.91 -6.84 48.43
N ALA A 318 2.00 -5.94 48.81
CA ALA A 318 2.31 -4.63 49.36
C ALA A 318 3.19 -4.71 50.63
#